data_AF-A0A9E5EX88-F1
#
_entry.id   AF-A0A9E5EX88-F1
#
_cell.length_a   1.000
_cell.length_b   1.000
_cell.length_c   1.000
_cell.angle_alpha   90.00
_cell.angle_beta   90.00
_cell.angle_gamma   90.00
#
_symmetry.space_group_name_H-M   'P 1'
#
loop_
_entity.id
_entity.type
_entity.pdbx_description
1 polymer ?
#
loop_
_entity_poly.entity_id
_entity_poly.type
_entity_poly.pdbx_seq_one_letter_code
_entity_poly.pdbx_strand_id
1 'polypeptide(L)'
;MDSKGETYARIAPTSFPRDAKGDSALVHRVTAYNKSALWDSVKGWFEGGANANSAIDIKGASVHTFNSKGGSTWRIYTPNTPKEKKTTLAWNSFANPVALDEHTYGYRWNQKMVTKTESKNGSPLVTLPEYYHLVKDGDKKAEWVVVQAKDVPDETGLTKIEFKRSSAKPEAAYITPDEAQSSWKKPGPVAGPFQANLGDGSVVTYHWYRFADQPAILNADLTDKEREAMQLRVEKLHKAWTKEKEYLPAPTIGKLADLDPALIVTPPKGFEVGYVPIATRQGVKE
;
A
#
# COMPACT_ATOMS: atom_id res chain seq x y z
N MET A 1 1.00 -21.77 -26.91
CA MET A 1 0.24 -23.00 -27.21
C MET A 1 1.24 -24.05 -27.62
N ASP A 2 0.98 -25.30 -27.30
CA ASP A 2 1.77 -26.42 -27.78
C ASP A 2 1.28 -26.87 -29.17
N SER A 3 1.90 -27.90 -29.74
CA SER A 3 1.57 -28.48 -31.05
C SER A 3 0.18 -29.16 -31.09
N LYS A 4 -0.41 -29.46 -29.94
CA LYS A 4 -1.76 -30.03 -29.79
C LYS A 4 -2.84 -28.96 -29.62
N GLY A 5 -2.44 -27.68 -29.58
CA GLY A 5 -3.36 -26.56 -29.35
C GLY A 5 -3.65 -26.28 -27.88
N GLU A 6 -2.97 -26.97 -26.95
CA GLU A 6 -3.12 -26.75 -25.52
C GLU A 6 -2.41 -25.45 -25.10
N THR A 7 -3.03 -24.69 -24.19
CA THR A 7 -2.51 -23.39 -23.78
C THR A 7 -1.88 -23.47 -22.40
N TYR A 8 -0.61 -23.12 -22.32
CA TYR A 8 0.14 -23.02 -21.07
C TYR A 8 0.53 -21.56 -20.81
N ALA A 9 0.67 -21.21 -19.54
CA ALA A 9 1.16 -19.92 -19.09
C ALA A 9 2.22 -20.10 -18.01
N ARG A 10 3.18 -19.18 -17.98
CA ARG A 10 4.08 -18.98 -16.86
C ARG A 10 3.90 -17.57 -16.31
N ILE A 11 3.76 -17.45 -14.99
CA ILE A 11 3.70 -16.16 -14.30
C ILE A 11 4.99 -15.90 -13.55
N ALA A 12 5.29 -14.61 -13.30
CA ALA A 12 6.43 -14.24 -12.47
C ALA A 12 6.28 -14.81 -11.05
N PRO A 13 7.38 -15.30 -10.43
CA PRO A 13 7.35 -15.80 -9.07
C PRO A 13 6.66 -14.80 -8.14
N THR A 14 5.54 -15.23 -7.55
CA THR A 14 4.75 -14.44 -6.61
C THR A 14 4.89 -15.07 -5.24
N SER A 15 5.24 -14.27 -4.24
CA SER A 15 5.44 -14.76 -2.88
C SER A 15 4.66 -13.96 -1.85
N PHE A 16 4.24 -14.63 -0.78
CA PHE A 16 3.57 -14.04 0.37
C PHE A 16 4.40 -14.27 1.65
N PRO A 17 4.41 -13.35 2.63
CA PRO A 17 4.96 -13.62 3.95
C PRO A 17 4.24 -14.79 4.60
N ARG A 18 4.97 -15.65 5.31
CA ARG A 18 4.37 -16.77 6.07
C ARG A 18 4.79 -16.75 7.52
N ASP A 19 3.92 -17.22 8.40
CA ASP A 19 4.22 -17.46 9.80
C ASP A 19 4.97 -18.79 10.01
N ALA A 20 5.21 -19.14 11.28
CA ALA A 20 5.88 -20.39 11.65
C ALA A 20 5.09 -21.65 11.26
N LYS A 21 3.76 -21.57 11.16
CA LYS A 21 2.88 -22.65 10.70
C LYS A 21 2.88 -22.77 9.17
N GLY A 22 3.37 -21.74 8.49
CA GLY A 22 3.38 -21.62 7.04
C GLY A 22 2.13 -20.98 6.48
N ASP A 23 1.28 -20.36 7.30
CA ASP A 23 0.10 -19.61 6.89
C ASP A 23 0.46 -18.14 6.61
N SER A 24 -0.30 -17.46 5.73
CA SER A 24 -0.08 -16.04 5.41
C SER A 24 -1.21 -15.18 5.97
N ALA A 25 -0.92 -14.34 6.96
CA ALA A 25 -1.84 -13.29 7.38
C ALA A 25 -1.87 -12.17 6.33
N LEU A 26 -3.07 -11.77 5.89
CA LEU A 26 -3.25 -10.75 4.84
C LEU A 26 -3.96 -9.51 5.36
N VAL A 27 -4.95 -9.71 6.23
CA VAL A 27 -5.75 -8.62 6.79
C VAL A 27 -5.84 -8.87 8.29
N HIS A 28 -5.50 -7.85 9.07
CA HIS A 28 -5.45 -7.95 10.52
C HIS A 28 -6.14 -6.74 11.15
N ARG A 29 -7.06 -6.99 12.08
CA ARG A 29 -7.75 -5.99 12.91
C ARG A 29 -8.33 -4.82 12.13
N VAL A 30 -9.13 -5.10 11.11
CA VAL A 30 -9.94 -4.06 10.45
C VAL A 30 -10.84 -3.44 11.51
N THR A 31 -10.62 -2.16 11.80
CA THR A 31 -11.26 -1.47 12.92
C THR A 31 -12.00 -0.25 12.41
N ALA A 32 -13.28 -0.16 12.74
CA ALA A 32 -14.08 1.04 12.55
C ALA A 32 -14.13 1.82 13.88
N TYR A 33 -14.07 3.14 13.79
CA TYR A 33 -14.12 4.03 14.95
C TYR A 33 -15.34 4.94 14.84
N ASN A 34 -16.09 5.07 15.92
CA ASN A 34 -17.20 6.01 16.01
C ASN A 34 -16.70 7.43 16.37
N LYS A 35 -17.62 8.40 16.46
CA LYS A 35 -17.26 9.80 16.79
C LYS A 35 -16.62 9.97 18.17
N SER A 36 -17.00 9.17 19.16
CA SER A 36 -16.41 9.31 20.50
C SER A 36 -14.93 8.89 20.52
N ALA A 37 -14.51 8.03 19.58
CA ALA A 37 -13.12 7.61 19.46
C ALA A 37 -12.19 8.66 18.84
N LEU A 38 -12.67 9.44 17.86
CA LEU A 38 -11.83 10.30 17.01
C LEU A 38 -12.22 11.78 16.98
N TRP A 39 -13.50 12.10 17.21
CA TRP A 39 -14.08 13.38 16.83
C TRP A 39 -14.49 14.25 18.02
N ASP A 40 -15.27 13.70 18.96
CA ASP A 40 -15.99 14.53 19.94
C ASP A 40 -15.03 15.34 20.84
N SER A 41 -13.97 14.70 21.34
CA SER A 41 -12.92 15.37 22.14
C SER A 41 -12.15 16.42 21.34
N VAL A 42 -11.84 16.15 20.07
CA VAL A 42 -11.12 17.09 19.20
C VAL A 42 -11.98 18.31 18.89
N LYS A 43 -13.26 18.10 18.60
CA LYS A 43 -14.22 19.17 18.38
C LYS A 43 -14.31 20.06 19.62
N GLY A 44 -14.53 19.49 20.81
CA GLY A 44 -14.60 20.24 22.06
C GLY A 44 -13.34 21.05 22.34
N TRP A 45 -12.16 20.48 22.06
CA TRP A 45 -10.88 21.20 22.17
C TRP A 45 -10.78 22.39 21.20
N PHE A 46 -11.21 22.21 19.96
CA PHE A 46 -11.20 23.28 18.97
C PHE A 46 -12.20 24.40 19.29
N GLU A 47 -13.29 24.09 19.98
CA GLU A 47 -14.30 25.03 20.48
C GLU A 47 -13.90 25.73 21.81
N GLY A 48 -12.68 25.49 22.30
CA GLY A 48 -12.12 26.19 23.47
C GLY A 48 -12.03 25.34 24.75
N GLY A 49 -12.41 24.06 24.68
CA GLY A 49 -12.25 23.10 25.77
C GLY A 49 -10.80 22.65 25.99
N ALA A 50 -10.63 21.70 26.91
CA ALA A 50 -9.33 21.12 27.22
C ALA A 50 -8.70 20.39 26.01
N ASN A 51 -7.36 20.25 26.03
CA ASN A 51 -6.65 19.54 24.97
C ASN A 51 -7.14 18.09 24.84
N ALA A 52 -7.45 17.68 23.60
CA ALA A 52 -7.80 16.30 23.31
C ALA A 52 -6.56 15.40 23.46
N ASN A 53 -6.78 14.19 23.99
CA ASN A 53 -5.76 13.16 23.98
C ASN A 53 -5.41 12.77 22.53
N SER A 54 -4.13 12.49 22.26
CA SER A 54 -3.66 12.00 20.96
C SER A 54 -4.00 10.54 20.71
N ALA A 55 -4.14 9.74 21.78
CA ALA A 55 -4.50 8.33 21.68
C ALA A 55 -5.97 8.17 21.28
N ILE A 56 -6.23 7.31 20.29
CA ILE A 56 -7.59 6.98 19.86
C ILE A 56 -8.29 6.18 20.96
N ASP A 57 -9.51 6.59 21.34
CA ASP A 57 -10.25 5.87 22.38
C ASP A 57 -10.82 4.55 21.84
N ILE A 58 -10.22 3.46 22.28
CA ILE A 58 -10.60 2.09 21.92
C ILE A 58 -12.01 1.71 22.38
N LYS A 59 -12.62 2.44 23.31
CA LYS A 59 -14.02 2.21 23.71
C LYS A 59 -15.00 2.52 22.58
N GLY A 60 -14.63 3.42 21.67
CA GLY A 60 -15.39 3.72 20.45
C GLY A 60 -14.97 2.90 19.23
N ALA A 61 -14.12 1.87 19.41
CA ALA A 61 -13.67 1.00 18.35
C ALA A 61 -14.58 -0.23 18.20
N SER A 62 -14.84 -0.61 16.95
CA SER A 62 -15.48 -1.88 16.59
C SER A 62 -14.52 -2.63 15.67
N VAL A 63 -14.00 -3.76 16.16
CA VAL A 63 -13.07 -4.60 15.42
C VAL A 63 -13.87 -5.65 14.65
N HIS A 64 -13.65 -5.72 13.34
CA HIS A 64 -14.30 -6.70 12.49
C HIS A 64 -13.87 -8.13 12.85
N THR A 65 -14.84 -9.04 12.85
CA THR A 65 -14.59 -10.48 13.02
C THR A 65 -14.63 -11.18 11.67
N PHE A 66 -13.64 -12.01 11.39
CA PHE A 66 -13.58 -12.75 10.14
C PHE A 66 -14.23 -14.13 10.27
N ASN A 67 -14.79 -14.60 9.16
CA ASN A 67 -15.12 -16.01 8.97
C ASN A 67 -14.22 -16.61 7.88
N SER A 68 -14.15 -17.92 7.79
CA SER A 68 -13.32 -18.64 6.80
C SER A 68 -13.97 -18.72 5.41
N LYS A 69 -14.77 -17.72 5.03
CA LYS A 69 -15.32 -17.60 3.67
C LYS A 69 -14.52 -16.56 2.89
N GLY A 70 -14.56 -16.70 1.57
CA GLY A 70 -13.96 -15.77 0.64
C GLY A 70 -13.47 -16.51 -0.59
N GLY A 71 -12.68 -15.83 -1.40
CA GLY A 71 -12.12 -16.40 -2.61
C GLY A 71 -11.04 -15.50 -3.18
N SER A 72 -10.68 -15.78 -4.42
CA SER A 72 -9.70 -15.01 -5.16
C SER A 72 -10.30 -14.59 -6.50
N THR A 73 -9.96 -13.39 -6.95
CA THR A 73 -10.33 -12.87 -8.27
C THR A 73 -9.20 -13.03 -9.28
N TRP A 74 -8.15 -13.81 -8.94
CA TRP A 74 -6.98 -14.01 -9.79
C TRP A 74 -7.35 -14.66 -11.11
N ARG A 75 -6.83 -14.08 -12.18
CA ARG A 75 -7.08 -14.45 -13.58
C ARG A 75 -5.80 -14.29 -14.37
N ILE A 76 -5.58 -15.17 -15.33
CA ILE A 76 -4.47 -15.06 -16.29
C ILE A 76 -5.07 -14.76 -17.66
N TYR A 77 -4.65 -13.66 -18.27
CA TYR A 77 -5.14 -13.18 -19.56
C TYR A 77 -4.12 -12.26 -20.23
N THR A 78 -4.20 -12.11 -21.54
CA THR A 78 -3.37 -11.15 -22.30
C THR A 78 -4.01 -9.75 -22.32
N PRO A 79 -3.23 -8.68 -22.56
CA PRO A 79 -3.78 -7.36 -22.80
C PRO A 79 -4.91 -7.39 -23.84
N ASN A 80 -5.90 -6.50 -23.68
CA ASN A 80 -7.10 -6.40 -24.54
C ASN A 80 -8.10 -7.57 -24.46
N THR A 81 -7.92 -8.54 -23.55
CA THR A 81 -8.93 -9.60 -23.32
C THR A 81 -10.22 -9.00 -22.71
N PRO A 82 -11.41 -9.17 -23.33
CA PRO A 82 -12.69 -8.74 -22.77
C PRO A 82 -12.92 -9.34 -21.38
N LYS A 83 -13.58 -8.59 -20.47
CA LYS A 83 -13.73 -8.95 -19.05
C LYS A 83 -14.36 -10.34 -18.84
N GLU A 84 -15.24 -10.73 -19.75
CA GLU A 84 -16.05 -11.94 -19.81
C GLU A 84 -15.21 -13.15 -20.24
N LYS A 85 -14.11 -12.89 -20.96
CA LYS A 85 -13.14 -13.89 -21.43
C LYS A 85 -11.91 -14.02 -20.52
N LYS A 86 -11.84 -13.26 -19.43
CA LYS A 86 -10.73 -13.35 -18.46
C LYS A 86 -10.92 -14.58 -17.57
N THR A 87 -10.18 -15.63 -17.88
CA THR A 87 -10.25 -16.93 -17.20
C THR A 87 -9.64 -16.90 -15.80
N THR A 88 -10.36 -17.47 -14.84
CA THR A 88 -9.92 -17.59 -13.43
C THR A 88 -8.85 -18.64 -13.25
N LEU A 89 -8.09 -18.46 -12.17
CA LEU A 89 -7.17 -19.44 -11.66
C LEU A 89 -7.90 -20.42 -10.73
N ALA A 90 -7.51 -21.69 -10.76
CA ALA A 90 -7.96 -22.71 -9.81
C ALA A 90 -7.34 -22.47 -8.42
N TRP A 91 -7.60 -21.29 -7.84
CA TRP A 91 -6.95 -20.74 -6.66
C TRP A 91 -7.04 -21.68 -5.46
N ASN A 92 -8.22 -22.29 -5.27
CA ASN A 92 -8.50 -23.20 -4.17
C ASN A 92 -7.70 -24.51 -4.24
N SER A 93 -7.01 -24.81 -5.35
CA SER A 93 -6.11 -25.97 -5.44
C SER A 93 -4.85 -25.81 -4.58
N PHE A 94 -4.42 -24.57 -4.31
CA PHE A 94 -3.20 -24.28 -3.55
C PHE A 94 -3.38 -23.29 -2.39
N ALA A 95 -4.51 -22.58 -2.31
CA ALA A 95 -4.74 -21.56 -1.31
C ALA A 95 -6.16 -21.67 -0.72
N ASN A 96 -6.25 -21.88 0.59
CA ASN A 96 -7.51 -21.90 1.31
C ASN A 96 -7.70 -20.60 2.11
N PRO A 97 -8.66 -19.73 1.75
CA PRO A 97 -8.98 -18.56 2.55
C PRO A 97 -9.51 -18.97 3.92
N VAL A 98 -9.00 -18.35 4.98
CA VAL A 98 -9.29 -18.77 6.35
C VAL A 98 -9.20 -17.60 7.33
N ALA A 99 -10.08 -17.61 8.34
CA ALA A 99 -9.87 -16.83 9.55
C ALA A 99 -8.79 -17.54 10.39
N LEU A 100 -7.59 -16.96 10.46
CA LEU A 100 -6.47 -17.50 11.24
C LEU A 100 -6.71 -17.34 12.74
N ASP A 101 -7.42 -16.27 13.10
CA ASP A 101 -8.06 -16.04 14.39
C ASP A 101 -9.31 -15.16 14.17
N GLU A 102 -9.99 -14.74 15.25
CA GLU A 102 -11.20 -13.93 15.19
C GLU A 102 -11.04 -12.61 14.40
N HIS A 103 -9.85 -11.99 14.43
CA HIS A 103 -9.56 -10.69 13.84
C HIS A 103 -8.45 -10.72 12.77
N THR A 104 -8.02 -11.91 12.34
CA THR A 104 -7.00 -12.09 11.31
C THR A 104 -7.51 -13.00 10.21
N TYR A 105 -7.51 -12.49 9.00
CA TYR A 105 -7.83 -13.25 7.79
C TYR A 105 -6.59 -13.46 6.93
N GLY A 106 -6.51 -14.61 6.29
CA GLY A 106 -5.36 -14.98 5.51
C GLY A 106 -5.58 -16.21 4.64
N TYR A 107 -4.46 -16.80 4.21
CA TYR A 107 -4.45 -18.05 3.48
C TYR A 107 -3.72 -19.13 4.26
N ARG A 108 -4.34 -20.32 4.29
CA ARG A 108 -3.66 -21.57 4.56
C ARG A 108 -3.31 -22.23 3.25
N TRP A 109 -2.03 -22.48 3.02
CA TRP A 109 -1.55 -22.98 1.73
C TRP A 109 -1.50 -24.51 1.69
N ASN A 110 -1.79 -25.08 0.53
CA ASN A 110 -1.51 -26.48 0.26
C ASN A 110 0.01 -26.64 0.07
N GLN A 111 0.69 -27.12 1.11
CA GLN A 111 2.16 -27.23 1.12
C GLN A 111 2.75 -28.15 0.05
N LYS A 112 1.93 -28.98 -0.61
CA LYS A 112 2.35 -29.78 -1.77
C LYS A 112 2.39 -29.00 -3.08
N MET A 113 1.70 -27.86 -3.13
CA MET A 113 1.54 -27.04 -4.34
C MET A 113 2.35 -25.75 -4.29
N VAL A 114 2.73 -25.28 -3.10
CA VAL A 114 3.53 -24.06 -2.91
C VAL A 114 4.95 -24.40 -2.46
N THR A 115 5.88 -23.48 -2.68
CA THR A 115 7.29 -23.64 -2.24
C THR A 115 7.58 -22.73 -1.06
N LYS A 116 8.24 -23.24 -0.01
CA LYS A 116 8.74 -22.39 1.08
C LYS A 116 10.07 -21.77 0.64
N THR A 117 10.15 -20.46 0.66
CA THR A 117 11.31 -19.67 0.27
C THR A 117 11.63 -18.65 1.35
N GLU A 118 12.69 -17.86 1.14
CA GLU A 118 13.07 -16.75 2.01
C GLU A 118 13.38 -15.52 1.15
N SER A 119 13.09 -14.33 1.70
CA SER A 119 13.53 -13.07 1.11
C SER A 119 15.05 -12.94 1.23
N LYS A 120 15.64 -11.98 0.50
CA LYS A 120 17.09 -11.65 0.64
C LYS A 120 17.49 -11.29 2.08
N ASN A 121 16.54 -10.83 2.89
CA ASN A 121 16.74 -10.44 4.28
C ASN A 121 16.31 -11.55 5.27
N GLY A 122 16.14 -12.79 4.80
CA GLY A 122 15.79 -13.94 5.63
C GLY A 122 14.33 -14.00 6.08
N SER A 123 13.44 -13.17 5.51
CA SER A 123 12.02 -13.21 5.85
C SER A 123 11.39 -14.48 5.26
N PRO A 124 10.66 -15.29 6.04
CA PRO A 124 10.06 -16.51 5.54
C PRO A 124 8.92 -16.19 4.55
N LEU A 125 8.99 -16.80 3.38
CA LEU A 125 8.04 -16.64 2.29
C LEU A 125 7.43 -17.98 1.88
N VAL A 126 6.25 -17.88 1.27
CA VAL A 126 5.65 -18.94 0.47
C VAL A 126 5.52 -18.43 -0.96
N THR A 127 6.09 -19.17 -1.91
CA THR A 127 6.05 -18.87 -3.34
C THR A 127 4.99 -19.72 -4.02
N LEU A 128 4.11 -19.07 -4.78
CA LEU A 128 3.03 -19.70 -5.53
C LEU A 128 3.56 -20.50 -6.73
N PRO A 129 2.76 -21.43 -7.29
CA PRO A 129 3.08 -22.06 -8.56
C PRO A 129 3.34 -21.03 -9.68
N GLU A 130 4.28 -21.35 -10.57
CA GLU A 130 4.59 -20.48 -11.72
C GLU A 130 3.91 -20.93 -13.00
N TYR A 131 3.61 -22.22 -13.15
CA TYR A 131 3.14 -22.81 -14.40
C TYR A 131 1.69 -23.25 -14.32
N TYR A 132 0.95 -22.91 -15.38
CA TYR A 132 -0.48 -23.18 -15.47
C TYR A 132 -0.86 -23.71 -16.85
N HIS A 133 -1.83 -24.62 -16.88
CA HIS A 133 -2.46 -25.15 -18.08
C HIS A 133 -3.91 -24.69 -18.12
N LEU A 134 -4.37 -24.23 -19.28
CA LEU A 134 -5.75 -23.81 -19.48
C LEU A 134 -6.60 -25.04 -19.81
N VAL A 135 -7.40 -25.49 -18.84
CA VAL A 135 -8.30 -26.63 -19.01
C VAL A 135 -9.68 -26.13 -19.39
N LYS A 136 -10.28 -26.77 -20.40
CA LYS A 136 -11.69 -26.61 -20.79
C LYS A 136 -12.37 -27.96 -20.59
N ASP A 137 -13.22 -28.07 -19.57
CA ASP A 137 -13.95 -29.31 -19.26
C ASP A 137 -15.40 -29.20 -19.76
N GLY A 138 -15.61 -29.54 -21.04
CA GLY A 138 -16.94 -29.52 -21.67
C GLY A 138 -17.63 -28.15 -21.55
N ASP A 139 -18.83 -28.14 -20.95
CA ASP A 139 -19.64 -26.92 -20.73
C ASP A 139 -19.17 -26.06 -19.54
N LYS A 140 -18.18 -26.52 -18.75
CA LYS A 140 -17.66 -25.72 -17.64
C LYS A 140 -16.83 -24.55 -18.16
N LYS A 141 -16.84 -23.47 -17.39
CA LYS A 141 -15.94 -22.33 -17.65
C LYS A 141 -14.49 -22.85 -17.62
N ALA A 142 -13.72 -22.44 -18.63
CA ALA A 142 -12.30 -22.69 -18.66
C ALA A 142 -11.65 -22.21 -17.36
N GLU A 143 -10.59 -22.89 -16.93
CA GLU A 143 -9.86 -22.54 -15.72
C GLU A 143 -8.36 -22.80 -15.91
N TRP A 144 -7.54 -21.94 -15.34
CA TRP A 144 -6.10 -22.16 -15.27
C TRP A 144 -5.78 -23.07 -14.08
N VAL A 145 -5.30 -24.28 -14.37
CA VAL A 145 -4.91 -25.27 -13.35
C VAL A 145 -3.40 -25.29 -13.21
N VAL A 146 -2.90 -25.54 -11.99
CA VAL A 146 -1.46 -25.64 -11.73
C VAL A 146 -0.89 -26.87 -12.44
N VAL A 147 0.28 -26.72 -13.06
CA VAL A 147 1.06 -27.82 -13.64
C VAL A 147 2.51 -27.73 -13.14
N GLN A 148 3.21 -28.87 -13.04
CA GLN A 148 4.62 -28.87 -12.66
C GLN A 148 5.48 -28.46 -13.86
N ALA A 149 6.63 -27.84 -13.61
CA ALA A 149 7.54 -27.38 -14.67
C ALA A 149 7.94 -28.50 -15.64
N LYS A 150 8.10 -29.74 -15.15
CA LYS A 150 8.44 -30.94 -15.93
C LYS A 150 7.33 -31.42 -16.87
N ASP A 151 6.09 -31.02 -16.60
CA ASP A 151 4.91 -31.43 -17.36
C ASP A 151 4.50 -30.34 -18.38
N VAL A 152 5.25 -29.23 -18.43
CA VAL A 152 5.09 -28.18 -19.44
C VAL A 152 5.84 -28.60 -20.70
N PRO A 153 5.19 -28.67 -21.87
CA PRO A 153 5.87 -29.11 -23.10
C PRO A 153 7.05 -28.19 -23.46
N ASP A 154 8.21 -28.79 -23.74
CA ASP A 154 9.46 -28.07 -24.06
C ASP A 154 9.31 -27.11 -25.26
N GLU A 155 8.46 -27.48 -26.22
CA GLU A 155 8.14 -26.67 -27.40
C GLU A 155 7.46 -25.34 -27.08
N THR A 156 6.86 -25.19 -25.89
CA THR A 156 6.31 -23.90 -25.44
C THR A 156 7.40 -22.89 -25.08
N GLY A 157 8.62 -23.35 -24.81
CA GLY A 157 9.74 -22.52 -24.37
C GLY A 157 9.58 -21.85 -22.99
N LEU A 158 8.47 -22.07 -22.28
CA LEU A 158 8.13 -21.37 -21.03
C LEU A 158 9.15 -21.60 -19.90
N THR A 159 9.74 -22.80 -19.84
CA THR A 159 10.77 -23.16 -18.86
C THR A 159 12.09 -22.40 -19.07
N LYS A 160 12.33 -21.87 -20.27
CA LYS A 160 13.54 -21.12 -20.64
C LYS A 160 13.38 -19.60 -20.47
N ILE A 161 12.18 -19.12 -20.16
CA ILE A 161 11.92 -17.69 -19.96
C ILE A 161 12.50 -17.23 -18.62
N GLU A 162 13.11 -16.04 -18.63
CA GLU A 162 13.57 -15.37 -17.41
C GLU A 162 12.81 -14.06 -17.22
N PHE A 163 12.25 -13.84 -16.03
CA PHE A 163 11.65 -12.57 -15.66
C PHE A 163 12.75 -11.58 -15.27
N LYS A 164 13.16 -10.77 -16.23
CA LYS A 164 14.19 -9.74 -16.02
C LYS A 164 13.56 -8.44 -15.53
N ARG A 165 14.34 -7.64 -14.79
CA ARG A 165 13.96 -6.26 -14.48
C ARG A 165 13.72 -5.53 -15.80
N SER A 166 12.65 -4.76 -15.86
CA SER A 166 12.35 -3.94 -17.04
C SER A 166 13.52 -3.03 -17.37
N SER A 167 13.89 -2.98 -18.65
CA SER A 167 14.84 -2.01 -19.20
C SER A 167 14.13 -0.73 -19.68
N ALA A 168 12.85 -0.54 -19.32
CA ALA A 168 12.13 0.68 -19.61
C ALA A 168 12.89 1.88 -19.04
N LYS A 169 12.87 2.99 -19.78
CA LYS A 169 13.42 4.25 -19.30
C LYS A 169 12.71 4.61 -17.98
N PRO A 170 13.44 5.15 -16.99
CA PRO A 170 12.81 5.70 -15.79
C PRO A 170 11.71 6.69 -16.20
N GLU A 171 10.63 6.70 -15.43
CA GLU A 171 9.60 7.71 -15.61
C GLU A 171 10.21 9.11 -15.45
N ALA A 172 9.63 10.07 -16.18
CA ALA A 172 10.01 11.47 -16.02
C ALA A 172 9.79 11.88 -14.56
N ALA A 173 10.60 12.83 -14.08
CA ALA A 173 10.43 13.33 -12.73
C ALA A 173 9.00 13.86 -12.54
N TYR A 174 8.39 13.51 -11.41
CA TYR A 174 7.25 14.27 -10.91
C TYR A 174 7.71 15.71 -10.73
N ILE A 175 6.95 16.65 -11.29
CA ILE A 175 7.18 18.09 -11.16
C ILE A 175 5.86 18.77 -10.88
N THR A 176 5.92 19.85 -10.12
CA THR A 176 4.77 20.71 -9.85
C THR A 176 4.76 21.92 -10.78
N PRO A 177 3.57 22.49 -11.08
CA PRO A 177 3.43 23.73 -11.84
C PRO A 177 4.41 24.82 -11.38
N ASP A 178 5.09 25.46 -12.33
CA ASP A 178 6.13 26.45 -12.08
C ASP A 178 5.67 27.89 -12.37
N GLU A 179 4.45 28.06 -12.89
CA GLU A 179 3.93 29.36 -13.28
C GLU A 179 3.83 30.29 -12.08
N ALA A 180 4.22 31.55 -12.27
CA ALA A 180 4.33 32.53 -11.20
C ALA A 180 3.01 32.83 -10.46
N GLN A 181 1.86 32.55 -11.10
CA GLN A 181 0.52 32.76 -10.51
C GLN A 181 -0.11 31.47 -10.00
N SER A 182 0.61 30.34 -10.02
CA SER A 182 0.10 29.08 -9.52
C SER A 182 0.00 29.07 -7.99
N SER A 183 -0.86 28.20 -7.47
CA SER A 183 -0.98 27.90 -6.03
C SER A 183 0.32 27.36 -5.41
N TRP A 184 1.29 26.95 -6.24
CA TRP A 184 2.62 26.54 -5.80
C TRP A 184 3.55 27.70 -5.50
N LYS A 185 3.27 28.89 -6.07
CA LYS A 185 4.11 30.09 -5.99
C LYS A 185 3.46 31.24 -5.23
N LYS A 186 2.14 31.23 -5.02
CA LYS A 186 1.41 32.30 -4.31
C LYS A 186 0.36 31.75 -3.33
N PRO A 187 0.48 32.01 -2.01
CA PRO A 187 1.57 32.72 -1.34
C PRO A 187 2.94 32.04 -1.50
N GLY A 188 2.93 30.73 -1.76
CA GLY A 188 4.12 29.95 -2.06
C GLY A 188 4.83 29.42 -0.80
N PRO A 189 5.98 28.75 -0.98
CA PRO A 189 6.74 28.21 0.13
C PRO A 189 7.42 29.32 0.93
N VAL A 190 7.55 29.11 2.24
CA VAL A 190 8.27 29.98 3.16
C VAL A 190 9.75 29.61 3.30
N ALA A 191 10.14 28.39 2.89
CA ALA A 191 11.55 27.98 2.81
C ALA A 191 11.77 26.81 1.86
N GLY A 192 13.03 26.65 1.44
CA GLY A 192 13.49 25.62 0.51
C GLY A 192 14.12 26.25 -0.74
N PRO A 193 14.47 25.43 -1.75
CA PRO A 193 14.28 23.98 -1.78
C PRO A 193 15.18 23.23 -0.79
N PHE A 194 14.69 22.09 -0.31
CA PHE A 194 15.45 21.07 0.40
C PHE A 194 15.42 19.76 -0.40
N GLN A 195 16.32 18.84 -0.10
CA GLN A 195 16.40 17.54 -0.79
C GLN A 195 16.54 16.38 0.18
N ALA A 196 15.90 15.26 -0.15
CA ALA A 196 16.06 13.96 0.50
C ALA A 196 16.37 12.89 -0.54
N ASN A 197 17.40 12.07 -0.30
CA ASN A 197 17.73 10.91 -1.14
C ASN A 197 17.01 9.69 -0.57
N LEU A 198 16.13 9.07 -1.37
CA LEU A 198 15.33 7.92 -0.96
C LEU A 198 16.04 6.58 -1.26
N GLY A 199 15.63 5.53 -0.58
CA GLY A 199 16.15 4.17 -0.72
C GLY A 199 15.83 3.51 -2.07
N ASP A 200 14.89 4.08 -2.84
CA ASP A 200 14.62 3.67 -4.22
C ASP A 200 15.60 4.30 -5.25
N GLY A 201 16.49 5.18 -4.79
CA GLY A 201 17.47 5.91 -5.60
C GLY A 201 16.96 7.23 -6.18
N SER A 202 15.72 7.61 -5.91
CA SER A 202 15.17 8.91 -6.28
C SER A 202 15.57 10.02 -5.31
N VAL A 203 15.51 11.26 -5.79
CA VAL A 203 15.68 12.47 -4.98
C VAL A 203 14.35 13.21 -4.95
N VAL A 204 13.85 13.46 -3.74
CA VAL A 204 12.69 14.33 -3.50
C VAL A 204 13.20 15.73 -3.20
N THR A 205 12.76 16.71 -4.00
CA THR A 205 12.87 18.12 -3.66
C THR A 205 11.58 18.57 -2.98
N TYR A 206 11.69 19.21 -1.83
CA TYR A 206 10.54 19.70 -1.07
C TYR A 206 10.78 21.11 -0.53
N HIS A 207 9.69 21.78 -0.19
CA HIS A 207 9.68 23.11 0.39
C HIS A 207 8.77 23.14 1.62
N TRP A 208 8.98 24.09 2.52
CA TRP A 208 8.11 24.31 3.67
C TRP A 208 7.04 25.33 3.33
N TYR A 209 5.80 25.00 3.63
CA TYR A 209 4.64 25.87 3.48
C TYR A 209 4.00 26.11 4.84
N ARG A 210 3.42 27.30 5.03
CA ARG A 210 2.38 27.46 6.05
C ARG A 210 1.23 26.52 5.68
N PHE A 211 0.69 25.78 6.63
CA PHE A 211 -0.25 24.68 6.33
C PHE A 211 -1.45 25.14 5.49
N ALA A 212 -2.02 26.30 5.81
CA ALA A 212 -3.15 26.87 5.08
C ALA A 212 -2.81 27.39 3.67
N ASP A 213 -1.53 27.65 3.39
CA ASP A 213 -1.05 28.20 2.12
C ASP A 213 -0.46 27.12 1.19
N GLN A 214 -0.54 25.84 1.59
CA GLN A 214 -0.11 24.75 0.71
C GLN A 214 -1.09 24.60 -0.47
N PRO A 215 -0.63 24.12 -1.64
CA PRO A 215 -1.46 24.03 -2.85
C PRO A 215 -2.78 23.27 -2.66
N ALA A 216 -2.78 22.16 -1.92
CA ALA A 216 -3.99 21.38 -1.70
C ALA A 216 -5.07 22.17 -0.96
N ILE A 217 -4.69 23.00 0.02
CA ILE A 217 -5.63 23.80 0.80
C ILE A 217 -6.09 25.05 0.03
N LEU A 218 -5.21 25.64 -0.78
CA LEU A 218 -5.57 26.74 -1.68
C LEU A 218 -6.62 26.34 -2.72
N ASN A 219 -6.67 25.05 -3.11
CA ASN A 219 -7.62 24.51 -4.10
C ASN A 219 -8.78 23.71 -3.45
N ALA A 220 -9.03 23.89 -2.14
CA ALA A 220 -10.07 23.16 -1.41
C ALA A 220 -11.40 23.92 -1.28
N ASP A 221 -11.62 24.97 -2.09
CA ASP A 221 -12.81 25.84 -2.05
C ASP A 221 -13.13 26.44 -0.67
N LEU A 222 -12.10 26.66 0.14
CA LEU A 222 -12.23 27.28 1.45
C LEU A 222 -12.18 28.80 1.35
N THR A 223 -13.01 29.47 2.15
CA THR A 223 -12.87 30.91 2.36
C THR A 223 -11.60 31.23 3.14
N ASP A 224 -11.10 32.47 3.04
CA ASP A 224 -9.95 32.93 3.82
C ASP A 224 -10.12 32.66 5.32
N LYS A 225 -11.32 32.91 5.85
CA LYS A 225 -11.64 32.67 7.26
C LYS A 225 -11.55 31.19 7.64
N GLU A 226 -12.00 30.28 6.79
CA GLU A 226 -11.94 28.84 7.05
C GLU A 226 -10.51 28.32 6.98
N ARG A 227 -9.70 28.81 6.02
CA ARG A 227 -8.27 28.48 5.94
C ARG A 227 -7.50 28.94 7.17
N GLU A 228 -7.74 30.16 7.63
CA GLU A 228 -7.13 30.68 8.86
C GLU A 228 -7.58 29.89 10.10
N ALA A 229 -8.87 29.52 10.18
CA ALA A 229 -9.34 28.62 11.24
C ALA A 229 -8.67 27.24 11.19
N MET A 230 -8.40 26.70 10.00
CA MET A 230 -7.67 25.46 9.82
C MET A 230 -6.22 25.58 10.25
N GLN A 231 -5.55 26.68 9.92
CA GLN A 231 -4.18 26.96 10.39
C GLN A 231 -4.11 26.92 11.92
N LEU A 232 -5.01 27.62 12.61
CA LEU A 232 -5.04 27.64 14.08
C LEU A 232 -5.24 26.25 14.69
N ARG A 233 -6.04 25.39 14.05
CA ARG A 233 -6.23 23.99 14.46
C ARG A 233 -4.97 23.16 14.27
N VAL A 234 -4.27 23.33 13.15
CA VAL A 234 -3.00 22.64 12.90
C VAL A 234 -1.92 23.07 13.88
N GLU A 235 -1.85 24.35 14.23
CA GLU A 235 -0.91 24.82 15.25
C GLU A 235 -1.20 24.22 16.64
N LYS A 236 -2.48 24.07 17.00
CA LYS A 236 -2.88 23.33 18.21
C LYS A 236 -2.40 21.88 18.16
N LEU A 237 -2.61 21.20 17.01
CA LEU A 237 -2.17 19.82 16.81
C LEU A 237 -0.66 19.67 16.90
N HIS A 238 0.13 20.47 16.17
CA HIS A 238 1.60 20.37 16.18
C HIS A 238 2.20 20.57 17.58
N LYS A 239 1.60 21.44 18.41
CA LYS A 239 2.04 21.66 19.79
C LYS A 239 1.73 20.49 20.72
N ALA A 240 0.59 19.82 20.52
CA ALA A 240 0.08 18.84 21.49
C ALA A 240 0.26 17.37 21.06
N TRP A 241 0.27 17.11 19.76
CA TRP A 241 0.24 15.79 19.14
C TRP A 241 1.54 15.58 18.35
N THR A 242 2.60 15.17 19.04
CA THR A 242 3.93 14.96 18.45
C THR A 242 4.09 13.52 17.94
N LYS A 243 5.10 13.29 17.08
CA LYS A 243 5.34 11.97 16.47
C LYS A 243 5.80 10.89 17.46
N GLU A 244 6.30 11.30 18.62
CA GLU A 244 6.76 10.40 19.69
C GLU A 244 5.61 9.80 20.50
N LYS A 245 4.38 10.31 20.31
CA LYS A 245 3.21 9.79 21.00
C LYS A 245 2.65 8.56 20.32
N GLU A 246 2.02 7.70 21.11
CA GLU A 246 1.26 6.57 20.61
C GLU A 246 -0.19 7.00 20.29
N TYR A 247 -0.61 6.78 19.04
CA TYR A 247 -1.96 7.12 18.55
C TYR A 247 -2.85 5.88 18.42
N LEU A 248 -2.24 4.76 18.04
CA LEU A 248 -2.89 3.48 17.82
C LEU A 248 -2.31 2.44 18.79
N PRO A 249 -3.11 1.43 19.19
CA PRO A 249 -2.62 0.32 20.00
C PRO A 249 -1.56 -0.48 19.23
N ALA A 250 -0.63 -1.10 19.96
CA ALA A 250 0.38 -1.98 19.39
C ALA A 250 -0.25 -3.13 18.57
N PRO A 251 0.41 -3.60 17.50
CA PRO A 251 -0.07 -4.74 16.74
C PRO A 251 -0.08 -6.00 17.62
N THR A 252 -1.10 -6.85 17.46
CA THR A 252 -1.19 -8.11 18.23
C THR A 252 -0.47 -9.27 17.54
N ILE A 253 -0.14 -9.12 16.25
CA ILE A 253 0.71 -10.06 15.51
C ILE A 253 1.72 -9.29 14.66
N GLY A 254 2.85 -9.92 14.37
CA GLY A 254 3.88 -9.34 13.51
C GLY A 254 4.58 -8.13 14.13
N LYS A 255 5.16 -7.30 13.27
CA LYS A 255 5.83 -6.04 13.62
C LYS A 255 5.35 -4.94 12.66
N LEU A 256 5.51 -3.70 13.06
CA LEU A 256 5.23 -2.56 12.18
C LEU A 256 6.19 -2.55 11.00
N ALA A 257 5.73 -2.05 9.85
CA ALA A 257 6.59 -1.77 8.73
C ALA A 257 7.44 -0.53 9.01
N ASP A 258 8.69 -0.56 8.58
CA ASP A 258 9.56 0.61 8.63
C ASP A 258 9.26 1.54 7.45
N LEU A 259 9.27 2.84 7.72
CA LEU A 259 9.32 3.86 6.68
C LEU A 259 10.79 4.09 6.31
N ASP A 260 11.05 4.46 5.05
CA ASP A 260 12.35 5.00 4.68
C ASP A 260 12.65 6.23 5.57
N PRO A 261 13.71 6.22 6.38
CA PRO A 261 14.02 7.33 7.28
C PRO A 261 14.18 8.67 6.57
N ALA A 262 14.56 8.68 5.29
CA ALA A 262 14.68 9.89 4.49
C ALA A 262 13.32 10.59 4.25
N LEU A 263 12.19 9.90 4.44
CA LEU A 263 10.85 10.48 4.36
C LEU A 263 10.47 11.28 5.61
N ILE A 264 11.22 11.15 6.72
CA ILE A 264 10.94 11.85 7.97
C ILE A 264 11.90 13.03 8.10
N VAL A 265 11.45 14.21 7.70
CA VAL A 265 12.26 15.43 7.71
C VAL A 265 12.10 16.23 9.00
N THR A 266 13.14 16.95 9.39
CA THR A 266 13.12 17.84 10.56
C THR A 266 12.71 19.25 10.12
N PRO A 267 11.74 19.89 10.81
CA PRO A 267 11.42 21.29 10.57
C PRO A 267 12.63 22.21 10.77
N PRO A 268 12.88 23.18 9.87
CA PRO A 268 13.76 24.29 10.16
C PRO A 268 13.31 25.03 11.42
N LYS A 269 14.26 25.65 12.13
CA LYS A 269 13.98 26.40 13.35
C LYS A 269 12.90 27.46 13.10
N GLY A 270 11.83 27.43 13.89
CA GLY A 270 10.69 28.33 13.77
C GLY A 270 9.53 27.78 12.94
N PHE A 271 9.68 26.60 12.32
CA PHE A 271 8.64 25.94 11.51
C PHE A 271 8.07 24.67 12.16
N GLU A 272 8.37 24.44 13.44
CA GLU A 272 7.88 23.27 14.18
C GLU A 272 6.35 23.24 14.30
N VAL A 273 5.70 24.41 14.23
CA VAL A 273 4.27 24.59 14.49
C VAL A 273 3.62 25.32 13.32
N GLY A 274 2.59 24.72 12.72
CA GLY A 274 1.79 25.37 11.67
C GLY A 274 2.40 25.31 10.26
N TYR A 275 3.54 24.65 10.07
CA TYR A 275 4.19 24.50 8.77
C TYR A 275 4.39 23.03 8.42
N VAL A 276 4.36 22.73 7.12
CA VAL A 276 4.50 21.36 6.60
C VAL A 276 5.44 21.30 5.40
N PRO A 277 6.19 20.20 5.24
CA PRO A 277 6.99 19.96 4.04
C PRO A 277 6.10 19.45 2.91
N ILE A 278 6.25 20.02 1.72
CA ILE A 278 5.51 19.61 0.51
C ILE A 278 6.51 19.29 -0.60
N ALA A 279 6.41 18.07 -1.16
CA ALA A 279 7.23 17.65 -2.28
C ALA A 279 6.85 18.42 -3.56
N THR A 280 7.85 18.99 -4.24
CA THR A 280 7.69 19.75 -5.48
C THR A 280 8.37 19.11 -6.69
N ARG A 281 9.27 18.16 -6.44
CA ARG A 281 9.86 17.30 -7.49
C ARG A 281 10.23 15.95 -6.90
N GLN A 282 10.06 14.87 -7.66
CA GLN A 282 10.68 13.58 -7.37
C GLN A 282 11.17 12.95 -8.67
N GLY A 283 12.43 12.55 -8.71
CA GLY A 283 12.97 11.85 -9.89
C GLY A 283 14.35 11.28 -9.61
N VAL A 284 14.93 10.61 -10.60
CA VAL A 284 16.31 10.16 -10.53
C VAL A 284 17.22 11.38 -10.28
N LYS A 285 18.28 11.18 -9.49
CA LYS A 285 19.32 12.19 -9.29
C LYS A 285 19.93 12.54 -10.66
N GLU A 286 19.88 13.82 -11.02
CA GLU A 286 20.55 14.35 -12.20
C GLU A 286 22.08 14.34 -12.03
#